data_AF-A0A1I5HFD1-F1
#
_entry.id   AF-A0A1I5HFD1-F1
#
_cell.length_a   1.000
_cell.length_b   1.000
_cell.length_c   1.000
_cell.angle_alpha   90.00
_cell.angle_beta   90.00
_cell.angle_gamma   90.00
#
_symmetry.space_group_name_H-M   'P 1'
#
loop_
_entity.id
_entity.type
_entity.pdbx_description
1 polymer ?
#
loop_
_entity_poly.entity_id
_entity_poly.type
_entity_poly.pdbx_seq_one_letter_code
_entity_poly.pdbx_strand_id
1 'polypeptide(L)'
;MKDRTPDQVERDLLAIFVPREAAAAAKGARLSGDAAGRFVRENKTLLNLSATQETDLLGHIIGHYEGMVKRAIKVPLHQYEFDAMVSYAYNPGGGWRKTTSLVNENKNQAAMLEIKRHVRSKGEIIRSLVVRREAESRMFLYGEYK
;
A
#
# COMPACT_ATOMS: atom_id res chain seq x y z
N MET A 1 6.11 -0.32 -6.33
CA MET A 1 7.17 -0.97 -5.53
C MET A 1 8.42 -1.32 -6.35
N LYS A 2 8.49 -1.00 -7.66
CA LYS A 2 9.76 -1.00 -8.39
C LYS A 2 10.63 0.23 -8.04
N ASP A 3 10.08 1.10 -7.22
CA ASP A 3 10.53 2.47 -7.01
C ASP A 3 11.48 2.58 -5.80
N ARG A 4 11.52 1.55 -4.93
CA ARG A 4 12.41 1.53 -3.78
C ARG A 4 13.81 1.12 -4.20
N THR A 5 14.77 1.96 -3.88
CA THR A 5 16.20 1.73 -4.09
C THR A 5 16.78 0.80 -3.01
N PRO A 6 17.89 0.09 -3.27
CA PRO A 6 18.62 -0.65 -2.24
C PRO A 6 18.91 0.22 -1.00
N ASP A 7 19.43 1.42 -1.18
CA ASP A 7 19.76 2.33 -0.08
C ASP A 7 18.53 2.70 0.76
N GLN A 8 17.35 2.86 0.14
CA GLN A 8 16.12 3.09 0.90
C GLN A 8 15.73 1.85 1.70
N VAL A 9 15.86 0.65 1.15
CA VAL A 9 15.55 -0.59 1.88
C VAL A 9 16.49 -0.75 3.07
N GLU A 10 17.79 -0.52 2.86
CA GLU A 10 18.79 -0.59 3.92
C GLU A 10 18.52 0.44 5.02
N ARG A 11 18.24 1.70 4.66
CA ARG A 11 17.90 2.74 5.64
C ARG A 11 16.68 2.41 6.48
N ASP A 12 15.61 1.88 5.88
CA ASP A 12 14.42 1.52 6.65
C ASP A 12 14.70 0.35 7.61
N LEU A 13 15.48 -0.66 7.19
CA LEU A 13 15.87 -1.77 8.06
C LEU A 13 16.79 -1.32 9.20
N LEU A 14 17.67 -0.34 8.95
CA LEU A 14 18.46 0.29 10.00
C LEU A 14 17.57 1.05 11.00
N ALA A 15 16.55 1.75 10.51
CA ALA A 15 15.64 2.52 11.36
C ALA A 15 14.81 1.64 12.32
N ILE A 16 14.58 0.37 11.97
CA ILE A 16 13.91 -0.61 12.83
C ILE A 16 14.88 -1.57 13.55
N PHE A 17 16.15 -1.16 13.69
CA PHE A 17 17.19 -1.89 14.42
C PHE A 17 17.52 -3.29 13.84
N VAL A 18 17.54 -3.43 12.51
CA VAL A 18 17.94 -4.66 11.80
C VAL A 18 19.21 -4.40 10.94
N PRO A 19 20.35 -4.00 11.55
CA PRO A 19 21.52 -3.55 10.79
C PRO A 19 22.26 -4.68 10.08
N ARG A 20 22.29 -5.88 10.67
CA ARG A 20 23.14 -6.99 10.21
C ARG A 20 22.64 -7.57 8.89
N GLU A 21 21.33 -7.66 8.73
CA GLU A 21 20.69 -8.26 7.56
C GLU A 21 20.33 -7.22 6.48
N ALA A 22 20.42 -5.92 6.80
CA ALA A 22 19.95 -4.83 5.96
C ALA A 22 20.56 -4.81 4.55
N ALA A 23 21.89 -4.82 4.46
CA ALA A 23 22.59 -4.79 3.17
C ALA A 23 22.30 -6.04 2.31
N ALA A 24 22.11 -7.20 2.94
CA ALA A 24 21.75 -8.42 2.24
C ALA A 24 20.30 -8.36 1.71
N ALA A 25 19.36 -7.89 2.53
CA ALA A 25 17.96 -7.74 2.15
C ALA A 25 17.78 -6.68 1.04
N ALA A 26 18.56 -5.60 1.09
CA ALA A 26 18.55 -4.53 0.10
C ALA A 26 18.90 -5.01 -1.32
N LYS A 27 19.64 -6.12 -1.48
CA LYS A 27 19.92 -6.74 -2.79
C LYS A 27 18.66 -7.25 -3.50
N GLY A 28 17.57 -7.47 -2.76
CA GLY A 28 16.26 -7.81 -3.32
C GLY A 28 15.53 -6.63 -3.96
N ALA A 29 15.97 -5.39 -3.70
CA ALA A 29 15.31 -4.21 -4.21
C ALA A 29 15.30 -4.21 -5.74
N ARG A 30 14.16 -3.78 -6.32
CA ARG A 30 13.90 -3.70 -7.78
C ARG A 30 13.88 -5.05 -8.52
N LEU A 31 14.18 -6.18 -7.88
CA LEU A 31 13.96 -7.49 -8.49
C LEU A 31 12.46 -7.69 -8.75
N SER A 32 12.14 -8.42 -9.82
CA SER A 32 10.76 -8.76 -10.17
C SER A 32 10.68 -10.10 -10.89
N GLY A 33 9.46 -10.64 -11.00
CA GLY A 33 9.24 -11.95 -11.63
C GLY A 33 10.07 -13.06 -11.00
N ASP A 34 10.66 -13.91 -11.84
CA ASP A 34 11.43 -15.06 -11.40
C ASP A 34 12.67 -14.71 -10.58
N ALA A 35 13.30 -13.55 -10.86
CA ALA A 35 14.46 -13.08 -10.11
C ALA A 35 14.10 -12.77 -8.65
N ALA A 36 12.98 -12.07 -8.41
CA ALA A 36 12.47 -11.84 -7.07
C ALA A 36 12.07 -13.15 -6.38
N GLY A 37 11.39 -14.05 -7.11
CA GLY A 37 11.01 -15.35 -6.58
C GLY A 37 12.21 -16.20 -6.15
N ARG A 38 13.30 -16.19 -6.94
CA ARG A 38 14.55 -16.87 -6.62
C ARG A 38 15.22 -16.26 -5.39
N PHE A 39 15.36 -14.93 -5.36
CA PHE A 39 15.96 -14.23 -4.24
C PHE A 39 15.27 -14.56 -2.91
N VAL A 40 13.94 -14.54 -2.87
CA VAL A 40 13.17 -14.89 -1.65
C VAL A 40 13.40 -16.34 -1.24
N ARG A 41 13.45 -17.30 -2.19
CA ARG A 41 13.69 -18.72 -1.85
C ARG A 41 15.09 -18.94 -1.27
N GLU A 42 16.10 -18.31 -1.87
CA GLU A 42 17.50 -18.43 -1.43
C GLU A 42 17.77 -17.72 -0.09
N ASN A 43 16.95 -16.72 0.26
CA ASN A 43 17.12 -15.88 1.45
C ASN A 43 15.95 -16.03 2.44
N LYS A 44 15.28 -17.19 2.48
CA LYS A 44 14.03 -17.39 3.23
C LYS A 44 14.15 -17.06 4.74
N THR A 45 15.33 -17.27 5.32
CA THR A 45 15.62 -17.01 6.75
C THR A 45 16.40 -15.71 6.98
N LEU A 46 16.57 -14.89 5.94
CA LEU A 46 17.40 -13.68 6.03
C LEU A 46 16.79 -12.63 6.95
N LEU A 47 15.46 -12.48 6.97
CA LEU A 47 14.78 -11.55 7.86
C LEU A 47 13.87 -12.34 8.81
N ASN A 48 14.00 -12.05 10.10
CA ASN A 48 13.10 -12.50 11.14
C ASN A 48 12.73 -11.30 12.01
N LEU A 49 11.67 -10.61 11.62
CA LEU A 49 11.24 -9.37 12.27
C LEU A 49 10.28 -9.70 13.41
N SER A 50 10.39 -9.00 14.53
CA SER A 50 9.35 -9.00 15.55
C SER A 50 8.11 -8.24 15.05
N ALA A 51 6.94 -8.51 15.63
CA ALA A 51 5.70 -7.79 15.28
C ALA A 51 5.84 -6.26 15.41
N THR A 52 6.63 -5.78 16.40
CA THR A 52 6.95 -4.36 16.55
C THR A 52 7.75 -3.84 15.36
N GLN A 53 8.80 -4.55 14.96
CA GLN A 53 9.61 -4.16 13.81
C GLN A 53 8.84 -4.19 12.48
N GLU A 54 7.93 -5.15 12.31
CA GLU A 54 7.03 -5.18 11.15
C GLU A 54 6.12 -3.94 11.11
N THR A 55 5.60 -3.54 12.28
CA THR A 55 4.75 -2.36 12.42
C THR A 55 5.52 -1.07 12.17
N ASP A 56 6.72 -0.94 12.74
CA ASP A 56 7.58 0.22 12.56
C ASP A 56 8.02 0.37 11.10
N LEU A 57 8.34 -0.75 10.44
CA LEU A 57 8.67 -0.76 9.01
C LEU A 57 7.48 -0.28 8.16
N LEU A 58 6.26 -0.70 8.50
CA LEU A 58 5.06 -0.18 7.85
C LEU A 58 4.91 1.33 8.09
N GLY A 59 5.21 1.81 9.30
CA GLY A 59 5.21 3.24 9.65
C GLY A 59 6.13 4.09 8.76
N HIS A 60 7.32 3.57 8.42
CA HIS A 60 8.22 4.25 7.48
C HIS A 60 7.69 4.32 6.04
N ILE A 61 6.79 3.43 5.67
CA ILE A 61 6.24 3.33 4.32
C ILE A 61 4.94 4.15 4.18
N ILE A 62 4.07 4.09 5.17
CA ILE A 62 2.69 4.61 5.05
C ILE A 62 2.63 6.13 4.88
N GLY A 63 3.58 6.87 5.47
CA GLY A 63 3.63 8.34 5.37
C GLY A 63 3.70 8.86 3.93
N HIS A 64 4.28 8.09 3.00
CA HIS A 64 4.25 8.44 1.58
C HIS A 64 2.82 8.50 1.03
N TYR A 65 2.01 7.49 1.35
CA TYR A 65 0.64 7.33 0.88
C TYR A 65 -0.32 8.28 1.58
N GLU A 66 -0.13 8.52 2.89
CA GLU A 66 -0.80 9.61 3.59
C GLU A 66 -0.57 10.96 2.91
N GLY A 67 0.68 11.24 2.54
CA GLY A 67 1.03 12.44 1.80
C GLY A 67 0.34 12.51 0.43
N MET A 68 0.20 11.38 -0.27
CA MET A 68 -0.56 11.33 -1.53
C MET A 68 -2.02 11.72 -1.34
N VAL A 69 -2.68 11.19 -0.31
CA VAL A 69 -4.08 11.52 0.02
C VAL A 69 -4.20 13.01 0.39
N LYS A 70 -3.38 13.49 1.33
CA LYS A 70 -3.37 14.90 1.77
C LYS A 70 -3.15 15.89 0.62
N ARG A 71 -2.36 15.51 -0.39
CA ARG A 71 -2.13 16.34 -1.58
C ARG A 71 -3.29 16.27 -2.58
N ALA A 72 -3.96 15.13 -2.71
CA ALA A 72 -4.99 14.93 -3.72
C ALA A 72 -6.40 15.35 -3.27
N ILE A 73 -6.73 15.14 -1.99
CA ILE A 73 -8.03 15.50 -1.43
C ILE A 73 -7.98 16.92 -0.86
N LYS A 74 -8.99 17.73 -1.18
CA LYS A 74 -9.11 19.16 -0.88
C LYS A 74 -10.33 19.50 -0.03
N VAL A 75 -11.17 18.51 0.24
CA VAL A 75 -12.32 18.62 1.14
C VAL A 75 -11.98 17.98 2.49
N PRO A 76 -12.64 18.40 3.59
CA PRO A 76 -12.50 17.72 4.87
C PRO A 76 -12.92 16.25 4.77
N LEU A 77 -12.16 15.38 5.43
CA LEU A 77 -12.48 13.96 5.57
C LEU A 77 -12.57 13.60 7.05
N HIS A 78 -13.45 12.67 7.37
CA HIS A 78 -13.37 11.92 8.63
C HIS A 78 -12.14 11.00 8.61
N GLN A 79 -11.68 10.58 9.79
CA GLN A 79 -10.51 9.70 9.89
C GLN A 79 -10.69 8.41 9.09
N TYR A 80 -11.86 7.78 9.14
CA TYR A 80 -12.13 6.54 8.41
C TYR A 80 -12.16 6.71 6.88
N GLU A 81 -12.55 7.88 6.37
CA GLU A 81 -12.48 8.21 4.94
C GLU A 81 -11.03 8.37 4.52
N PHE A 82 -10.22 9.04 5.35
CA PHE A 82 -8.79 9.19 5.14
C PHE A 82 -8.09 7.82 5.12
N ASP A 83 -8.35 6.97 6.11
CA ASP A 83 -7.72 5.65 6.25
C ASP A 83 -8.04 4.74 5.05
N ALA A 84 -9.30 4.74 4.60
CA ALA A 84 -9.69 4.00 3.40
C ALA A 84 -8.98 4.51 2.14
N MET A 85 -8.83 5.83 2.00
CA MET A 85 -8.10 6.43 0.88
C MET A 85 -6.59 6.15 0.94
N VAL A 86 -5.99 6.08 2.14
CA VAL A 86 -4.59 5.66 2.32
C VAL A 86 -4.42 4.18 1.93
N SER A 87 -5.33 3.30 2.36
CA SER A 87 -5.31 1.89 1.94
C SER A 87 -5.41 1.74 0.43
N TYR A 88 -6.31 2.50 -0.21
CA TYR A 88 -6.44 2.49 -1.66
C TYR A 88 -5.19 3.07 -2.35
N ALA A 89 -4.61 4.17 -1.85
CA ALA A 89 -3.38 4.75 -2.38
C ALA A 89 -2.20 3.77 -2.33
N TYR A 90 -2.14 2.91 -1.30
CA TYR A 90 -1.13 1.86 -1.16
C TYR A 90 -1.23 0.80 -2.27
N ASN A 91 -2.45 0.46 -2.68
CA ASN A 91 -2.72 -0.52 -3.72
C ASN A 91 -3.88 -0.06 -4.61
N PRO A 92 -3.68 0.88 -5.55
CA PRO A 92 -4.81 1.47 -6.26
C PRO A 92 -5.27 0.63 -7.45
N GLY A 93 -4.35 -0.08 -8.11
CA GLY A 93 -4.62 -0.84 -9.34
C GLY A 93 -5.04 0.00 -10.56
N GLY A 94 -5.28 1.30 -10.37
CA GLY A 94 -5.81 2.23 -11.37
C GLY A 94 -6.62 3.33 -10.67
N GLY A 95 -7.41 4.11 -11.41
CA GLY A 95 -8.52 4.91 -10.84
C GLY A 95 -8.18 6.14 -10.00
N TRP A 96 -6.97 6.24 -9.44
CA TRP A 96 -6.62 7.23 -8.41
C TRP A 96 -7.08 8.66 -8.71
N ARG A 97 -6.76 9.21 -9.90
CA ARG A 97 -7.14 10.57 -10.28
C ARG A 97 -8.67 10.76 -10.35
N LYS A 98 -9.39 9.75 -10.84
CA LYS A 98 -10.85 9.81 -10.95
C LYS A 98 -11.51 9.66 -9.58
N THR A 99 -11.06 8.72 -8.76
CA THR A 99 -11.55 8.54 -7.38
C THR A 99 -11.38 9.81 -6.56
N THR A 100 -10.19 10.40 -6.58
CA THR A 100 -9.90 11.63 -5.81
C THR A 100 -10.70 12.84 -6.32
N SER A 101 -10.93 12.97 -7.63
CA SER A 101 -11.85 13.99 -8.18
C SER A 101 -13.26 13.82 -7.62
N LEU A 102 -13.79 12.59 -7.64
CA LEU A 102 -15.14 12.30 -7.16
C LEU A 102 -15.28 12.59 -5.65
N VAL A 103 -14.29 12.25 -4.84
CA VAL A 103 -14.27 12.60 -3.40
C VAL A 103 -14.26 14.12 -3.23
N ASN A 104 -13.43 14.86 -3.97
CA ASN A 104 -13.38 16.33 -3.90
C ASN A 104 -14.69 17.00 -4.34
N GLU A 105 -15.47 16.33 -5.20
CA GLU A 105 -16.80 16.76 -5.62
C GLU A 105 -17.91 16.31 -4.63
N ASN A 106 -17.54 15.72 -3.48
CA ASN A 106 -18.45 15.10 -2.51
C ASN A 106 -19.33 13.98 -3.09
N LYS A 107 -18.89 13.33 -4.18
CA LYS A 107 -19.56 12.19 -4.82
C LYS A 107 -19.04 10.86 -4.29
N ASN A 108 -19.15 10.67 -2.97
CA ASN A 108 -18.52 9.58 -2.23
C ASN A 108 -18.95 8.18 -2.72
N GLN A 109 -20.24 7.96 -2.99
CA GLN A 109 -20.73 6.67 -3.52
C GLN A 109 -20.13 6.38 -4.89
N ALA A 110 -20.04 7.39 -5.77
CA ALA A 110 -19.43 7.23 -7.09
C ALA A 110 -17.92 6.94 -6.99
N ALA A 111 -17.21 7.59 -6.05
CA ALA A 111 -15.81 7.31 -5.78
C ALA A 111 -15.60 5.85 -5.36
N MET A 112 -16.46 5.33 -4.49
CA MET A 112 -16.35 3.95 -4.02
C MET A 112 -16.76 2.91 -5.07
N LEU A 113 -17.73 3.24 -5.94
CA LEU A 113 -18.00 2.43 -7.13
C LEU A 113 -16.81 2.42 -8.10
N GLU A 114 -16.07 3.52 -8.20
CA GLU A 114 -14.86 3.59 -9.04
C GLU A 114 -13.75 2.67 -8.50
N ILE A 115 -13.44 2.67 -7.21
CA ILE A 115 -12.38 1.79 -6.67
C ILE A 115 -12.68 0.31 -6.90
N LYS A 116 -13.97 -0.09 -6.86
CA LYS A 116 -14.43 -1.47 -7.10
C LYS A 116 -14.19 -1.96 -8.53
N ARG A 117 -13.92 -1.07 -9.49
CA ARG A 117 -13.53 -1.44 -10.86
C ARG A 117 -12.07 -1.91 -10.94
N HIS A 118 -11.24 -1.53 -9.97
CA HIS A 118 -9.79 -1.78 -9.95
C HIS A 118 -9.46 -3.07 -9.18
N VAL A 119 -9.96 -4.18 -9.73
CA VAL A 119 -9.86 -5.54 -9.15
C VAL A 119 -9.19 -6.57 -10.06
N ARG A 120 -8.63 -6.12 -11.20
CA ARG A 120 -7.99 -6.98 -12.18
C ARG A 120 -6.47 -6.96 -12.08
N SER A 121 -5.83 -8.10 -12.39
CA SER A 121 -4.39 -8.21 -12.59
C SER A 121 -4.12 -9.16 -13.75
N LYS A 122 -3.26 -8.76 -14.68
CA LYS A 122 -2.97 -9.50 -15.93
C LYS A 122 -4.23 -9.92 -16.71
N GLY A 123 -5.24 -9.05 -16.74
CA GLY A 123 -6.52 -9.29 -17.44
C GLY A 123 -7.58 -10.00 -16.59
N GLU A 124 -7.19 -10.71 -15.54
CA GLU A 124 -8.09 -11.53 -14.73
C GLU A 124 -8.63 -10.80 -13.50
N ILE A 125 -9.87 -11.11 -13.11
CA ILE A 125 -10.43 -10.62 -11.83
C ILE A 125 -9.78 -11.39 -10.68
N ILE A 126 -9.24 -10.68 -9.70
CA ILE A 126 -8.61 -11.26 -8.54
C ILE A 126 -9.55 -11.15 -7.34
N ARG A 127 -9.98 -12.30 -6.80
CA ARG A 127 -10.93 -12.36 -5.67
C ARG A 127 -10.47 -11.54 -4.46
N SER A 128 -9.19 -11.60 -4.10
CA SER A 128 -8.65 -10.84 -2.97
C SER A 128 -8.70 -9.33 -3.18
N LEU A 129 -8.57 -8.86 -4.43
CA LEU A 129 -8.76 -7.44 -4.74
C LEU A 129 -10.23 -7.03 -4.62
N VAL A 130 -11.17 -7.87 -5.06
CA VAL A 130 -12.61 -7.60 -4.87
C VAL A 130 -12.93 -7.42 -3.39
N VAL A 131 -12.51 -8.38 -2.55
CA VAL A 131 -12.70 -8.31 -1.09
C VAL A 131 -12.06 -7.06 -0.50
N ARG A 132 -10.83 -6.71 -0.93
CA ARG A 132 -10.15 -5.49 -0.49
C ARG A 132 -10.92 -4.22 -0.85
N ARG A 133 -11.43 -4.08 -2.08
CA ARG A 133 -12.20 -2.90 -2.50
C ARG A 133 -13.53 -2.77 -1.78
N GLU A 134 -14.16 -3.90 -1.46
CA GLU A 134 -15.37 -3.90 -0.64
C GLU A 134 -15.07 -3.40 0.79
N ALA A 135 -14.01 -3.89 1.42
CA ALA A 135 -13.59 -3.42 2.74
C ALA A 135 -13.21 -1.93 2.74
N GLU A 136 -12.42 -1.47 1.75
CA GLU A 136 -12.08 -0.04 1.58
C GLU A 136 -13.35 0.82 1.38
N SER A 137 -14.30 0.34 0.58
CA SER A 137 -15.57 1.03 0.35
C SER A 137 -16.44 1.11 1.62
N ARG A 138 -16.48 0.05 2.43
CA ARG A 138 -17.24 0.02 3.67
C ARG A 138 -16.61 0.92 4.73
N MET A 139 -15.29 0.87 4.85
CA MET A 139 -14.53 1.77 5.71
C MET A 139 -14.82 3.22 5.33
N PHE A 140 -14.73 3.57 4.04
CA PHE A 140 -14.96 4.94 3.58
C PHE A 140 -16.39 5.44 3.80
N LEU A 141 -17.41 4.61 3.52
CA LEU A 141 -18.81 5.07 3.59
C LEU A 141 -19.40 5.00 5.01
N TYR A 142 -18.92 4.06 5.83
CA TYR A 142 -19.59 3.67 7.07
C TYR A 142 -18.66 3.59 8.29
N GLY A 143 -17.35 3.79 8.13
CA GLY A 143 -16.39 3.68 9.23
C GLY A 143 -16.16 2.24 9.72
N GLU A 144 -16.43 1.24 8.88
CA GLU A 144 -16.31 -0.18 9.25
C GLU A 144 -14.93 -0.75 8.89
N TYR A 145 -14.14 -1.13 9.90
CA TYR A 145 -12.78 -1.67 9.74
C TYR A 145 -12.71 -3.20 9.58
N LYS A 146 -13.84 -3.88 9.42
CA LYS A 146 -13.96 -5.34 9.48
C LYS A 146 -13.98 -6.00 8.11
#